data_AF-A0A954IJV1-F1
#
_entry.id   AF-A0A954IJV1-F1
#
_cell.length_a   1.000
_cell.length_b   1.000
_cell.length_c   1.000
_cell.angle_alpha   90.00
_cell.angle_beta   90.00
_cell.angle_gamma   90.00
#
_symmetry.space_group_name_H-M   'P 1'
#
loop_
_entity.id
_entity.type
_entity.pdbx_description
1 polymer ?
#
loop_
_entity_poly.entity_id
_entity_poly.type
_entity_poly.pdbx_seq_one_letter_code
_entity_poly.pdbx_strand_id
1 'polypeptide(L)'
;MIRTEMIQQGSFLFRYRSFLPIVMVIPLAAALANPGVFYDGGHDTLASVWTIVTFGISVLGLLIRGLTIGFVPVGTSGRNTRQQIAESLNTEGLYSLVRHPLYVGNFLIWIGIFLYTGNWAVCLMFVCAYWLYYERIMAAEESFLAKKFGPVWKQWAERTPAFVPQSLRWTMPSMSFSMRTVLRREYCAVLGIGFGFAAVSIVRHALTDGRLLADRVSCIVFPATVAVFFILRFLKKHTNCLNVAGRC
;
A
#
# COMPACT_ATOMS: atom_id res chain seq x y z
N MET A 1 15.34 26.70 -2.61
CA MET A 1 14.37 26.72 -3.73
C MET A 1 13.81 25.33 -3.98
N ILE A 2 14.60 24.36 -4.48
CA ILE A 2 14.16 22.98 -4.79
C ILE A 2 13.44 22.26 -3.63
N ARG A 3 14.01 22.25 -2.42
CA ARG A 3 13.37 21.60 -1.26
C ARG A 3 11.99 22.18 -0.93
N THR A 4 11.85 23.49 -1.05
CA THR A 4 10.60 24.20 -0.79
C THR A 4 9.54 23.83 -1.83
N GLU A 5 9.93 23.75 -3.10
CA GLU A 5 9.05 23.32 -4.19
C GLU A 5 8.61 21.85 -4.02
N MET A 6 9.53 20.95 -3.68
CA MET A 6 9.20 19.55 -3.40
C MET A 6 8.18 19.41 -2.28
N ILE A 7 8.32 20.20 -1.20
CA ILE A 7 7.37 20.22 -0.09
C ILE A 7 6.00 20.74 -0.56
N GLN A 8 5.95 21.82 -1.32
CA GLN A 8 4.70 22.39 -1.82
C GLN A 8 3.97 21.43 -2.75
N GLN A 9 4.68 20.83 -3.71
CA GLN A 9 4.15 19.78 -4.58
C GLN A 9 3.69 18.58 -3.76
N GLY A 10 4.48 18.16 -2.77
CA GLY A 10 4.16 17.07 -1.86
C GLY A 10 2.86 17.29 -1.08
N SER A 11 2.64 18.49 -0.55
CA SER A 11 1.40 18.86 0.15
C SER A 11 0.18 18.79 -0.79
N PHE A 12 0.32 19.22 -2.04
CA PHE A 12 -0.73 19.06 -3.06
C PHE A 12 -1.00 17.57 -3.36
N LEU A 13 0.05 16.80 -3.64
CA LEU A 13 -0.04 15.37 -3.96
C LEU A 13 -0.58 14.55 -2.77
N PHE A 14 -0.32 14.96 -1.54
CA PHE A 14 -0.83 14.30 -0.33
C PHE A 14 -2.36 14.31 -0.28
N ARG A 15 -3.01 15.38 -0.76
CA ARG A 15 -4.48 15.51 -0.84
C ARG A 15 -5.08 14.55 -1.87
N TYR A 16 -4.35 14.31 -2.96
CA TYR A 16 -4.78 13.46 -4.09
C TYR A 16 -4.07 12.10 -4.12
N ARG A 17 -3.42 11.68 -3.04
CA ARG A 17 -2.63 10.43 -2.99
C ARG A 17 -3.39 9.16 -3.36
N SER A 18 -4.72 9.18 -3.25
CA SER A 18 -5.58 8.06 -3.66
C SER A 18 -5.80 7.97 -5.18
N PHE A 19 -5.40 8.97 -5.97
CA PHE A 19 -5.60 9.00 -7.43
C PHE A 19 -4.42 8.43 -8.22
N LEU A 20 -3.24 8.24 -7.61
CA LEU A 20 -2.08 7.66 -8.28
C LEU A 20 -2.40 6.32 -8.99
N PRO A 21 -3.13 5.36 -8.36
CA PRO A 21 -3.47 4.12 -9.03
C PRO A 21 -4.31 4.30 -10.29
N ILE A 22 -5.14 5.34 -10.34
CA ILE A 22 -6.04 5.62 -11.47
C ILE A 22 -5.23 6.05 -12.69
N VAL A 23 -4.21 6.90 -12.50
CA VAL A 23 -3.31 7.34 -13.58
C VAL A 23 -2.58 6.16 -14.21
N MET A 24 -2.26 5.14 -13.42
CA MET A 24 -1.54 3.95 -13.90
C MET A 24 -2.44 2.93 -14.61
N VAL A 25 -3.76 3.11 -14.65
CA VAL A 25 -4.69 2.19 -15.34
C VAL A 25 -4.43 2.15 -16.85
N ILE A 26 -4.13 3.30 -17.48
CA ILE A 26 -3.89 3.37 -18.92
C ILE A 26 -2.60 2.61 -19.31
N PRO A 27 -1.42 2.89 -18.70
CA PRO A 27 -0.23 2.09 -18.94
C PRO A 27 -0.42 0.61 -18.64
N LEU A 28 -1.18 0.29 -17.57
CA LEU A 28 -1.49 -1.09 -17.21
C LEU A 28 -2.29 -1.80 -18.31
N ALA A 29 -3.35 -1.18 -18.83
CA ALA A 29 -4.16 -1.73 -19.91
C ALA A 29 -3.33 -1.91 -21.20
N ALA A 30 -2.49 -0.93 -21.55
CA ALA A 30 -1.60 -1.03 -22.71
C ALA A 30 -0.56 -2.16 -22.56
N ALA A 31 -0.05 -2.37 -21.34
CA ALA A 31 0.85 -3.48 -21.04
C ALA A 31 0.17 -4.85 -21.14
N LEU A 32 -1.12 -4.94 -20.82
CA LEU A 32 -1.89 -6.19 -20.96
C LEU A 32 -2.22 -6.53 -22.42
N ALA A 33 -2.28 -5.54 -23.31
CA ALA A 33 -2.40 -5.76 -24.75
C ALA A 33 -1.11 -6.33 -25.39
N ASN A 34 0.03 -6.22 -24.70
CA ASN A 34 1.33 -6.74 -25.13
C ASN A 34 1.89 -7.65 -24.03
N PRO A 35 1.34 -8.88 -23.88
CA PRO A 35 1.68 -9.77 -22.79
C PRO A 35 3.20 -10.04 -22.78
N GLY A 36 3.81 -9.87 -21.61
CA GLY A 36 5.24 -10.07 -21.44
C GLY A 36 5.62 -11.55 -21.29
N VAL A 37 6.92 -11.79 -21.11
CA VAL A 37 7.60 -13.11 -21.23
C VAL A 37 7.02 -14.22 -20.34
N PHE A 38 6.32 -13.89 -19.24
CA PHE A 38 5.88 -14.85 -18.22
C PHE A 38 4.42 -15.29 -18.33
N TYR A 39 3.72 -14.98 -19.42
CA TYR A 39 2.35 -15.43 -19.66
C TYR A 39 2.20 -16.06 -21.04
N ASP A 40 2.04 -17.39 -21.07
CA ASP A 40 1.86 -18.17 -22.31
C ASP A 40 0.46 -18.83 -22.39
N GLY A 41 -0.59 -18.10 -22.03
CA GLY A 41 -1.97 -18.51 -22.37
C GLY A 41 -2.54 -19.78 -21.71
N GLY A 42 -1.81 -20.54 -20.88
CA GLY A 42 -2.43 -21.68 -20.18
C GLY A 42 -1.48 -22.53 -19.35
N HIS A 43 -1.96 -22.92 -18.15
CA HIS A 43 -1.53 -24.06 -17.31
C HIS A 43 -0.05 -24.32 -17.00
N ASP A 44 0.87 -23.49 -17.45
CA ASP A 44 2.29 -23.67 -17.14
C ASP A 44 2.57 -23.46 -15.66
N THR A 45 3.35 -24.38 -15.09
CA THR A 45 3.82 -24.33 -13.71
C THR A 45 4.48 -22.98 -13.41
N LEU A 46 5.23 -22.42 -14.37
CA LEU A 46 5.89 -21.12 -14.22
C LEU A 46 4.89 -19.96 -14.07
N ALA A 47 3.83 -19.93 -14.87
CA ALA A 47 2.80 -18.89 -14.77
C ALA A 47 2.03 -18.98 -13.44
N SER A 48 1.78 -20.20 -12.95
CA SER A 48 1.14 -20.44 -11.65
C SER A 48 2.05 -20.01 -10.50
N VAL A 49 3.33 -20.37 -10.53
CA VAL A 49 4.33 -19.93 -9.54
C VAL A 49 4.46 -18.41 -9.54
N TRP A 50 4.53 -17.78 -10.72
CA TRP A 50 4.60 -16.33 -10.85
C TRP A 50 3.38 -15.63 -10.24
N THR A 51 2.19 -16.18 -10.47
CA THR A 51 0.94 -15.69 -9.86
C THR A 51 1.01 -15.76 -8.33
N ILE A 52 1.46 -16.89 -7.77
CA ILE A 52 1.60 -17.07 -6.32
C ILE A 52 2.63 -16.09 -5.75
N VAL A 53 3.78 -15.93 -6.40
CA VAL A 53 4.85 -15.02 -5.96
C VAL A 53 4.36 -13.57 -5.95
N THR A 54 3.76 -13.12 -7.05
CA THR A 54 3.28 -11.73 -7.19
C THR A 54 2.14 -11.42 -6.22
N PHE A 55 1.21 -12.36 -6.02
CA PHE A 55 0.19 -12.26 -4.98
C PHE A 55 0.80 -12.23 -3.58
N GLY A 56 1.80 -13.09 -3.31
CA GLY A 56 2.55 -13.14 -2.06
C GLY A 56 3.25 -11.81 -1.73
N ILE A 57 3.81 -11.12 -2.73
CA ILE A 57 4.40 -9.78 -2.57
C ILE A 57 3.33 -8.78 -2.11
N SER A 58 2.14 -8.80 -2.71
CA SER A 58 1.05 -7.91 -2.28
C SER A 58 0.54 -8.23 -0.88
N VAL A 59 0.45 -9.52 -0.53
CA VAL A 59 0.09 -9.96 0.84
C VAL A 59 1.16 -9.53 1.84
N LEU A 60 2.45 -9.63 1.53
CA LEU A 60 3.53 -9.12 2.38
C LEU A 60 3.38 -7.62 2.63
N GLY A 61 3.04 -6.84 1.60
CA GLY A 61 2.74 -5.42 1.74
C GLY A 61 1.56 -5.15 2.69
N LEU A 62 0.49 -5.95 2.57
CA LEU A 62 -0.65 -5.90 3.49
C LEU A 62 -0.27 -6.25 4.92
N LEU A 63 0.59 -7.26 5.13
CA LEU A 63 1.08 -7.65 6.44
C LEU A 63 1.90 -6.54 7.08
N ILE A 64 2.80 -5.88 6.35
CA ILE A 64 3.57 -4.74 6.85
C ILE A 64 2.63 -3.59 7.27
N ARG A 65 1.60 -3.30 6.47
CA ARG A 65 0.59 -2.28 6.82
C ARG A 65 -0.20 -2.68 8.05
N GLY A 66 -0.62 -3.95 8.13
CA GLY A 66 -1.36 -4.50 9.26
C GLY A 66 -0.55 -4.45 10.54
N LEU A 67 0.70 -4.90 10.52
CA LEU A 67 1.63 -4.79 11.65
C LEU A 67 1.80 -3.33 12.07
N THR A 68 2.03 -2.42 11.12
CA THR A 68 2.20 -0.99 11.43
C THR A 68 0.96 -0.46 12.14
N ILE A 69 -0.22 -0.66 11.57
CA ILE A 69 -1.48 -0.12 12.09
C ILE A 69 -1.90 -0.80 13.39
N GLY A 70 -1.59 -2.08 13.55
CA GLY A 70 -1.92 -2.85 14.74
C GLY A 70 -1.22 -2.36 16.01
N PHE A 71 -0.12 -1.61 15.87
CA PHE A 71 0.62 -1.01 17.00
C PHE A 71 0.47 0.51 17.10
N VAL A 72 -0.21 1.17 16.15
CA VAL A 72 -0.31 2.64 16.13
C VAL A 72 -1.22 3.16 17.26
N PRO A 73 -0.72 4.07 18.12
CA PRO A 73 -1.54 4.77 19.11
C PRO A 73 -2.45 5.83 18.47
N VAL A 74 -3.42 6.33 19.23
CA VAL A 74 -4.23 7.50 18.83
C VAL A 74 -3.35 8.73 18.59
N GLY A 75 -3.76 9.59 17.66
CA GLY A 75 -3.15 10.90 17.49
C GLY A 75 -1.84 10.91 16.69
N THR A 76 -1.34 9.79 16.16
CA THR A 76 -0.16 9.82 15.26
C THR A 76 -0.51 10.37 13.88
N SER A 77 0.50 10.71 13.07
CA SER A 77 0.26 10.96 11.64
C SER A 77 -0.39 9.73 11.01
N GLY A 78 -1.39 9.95 10.14
CA GLY A 78 -2.29 8.89 9.73
C GLY A 78 -3.14 9.22 8.49
N ARG A 79 -4.36 8.68 8.43
CA ARG A 79 -5.23 8.69 7.24
C ARG A 79 -5.85 10.06 6.89
N ASN A 80 -5.46 11.13 7.56
CA ASN A 80 -5.98 12.47 7.29
C ASN A 80 -5.58 12.91 5.87
N THR A 81 -6.56 13.26 5.03
CA THR A 81 -6.35 13.65 3.62
C THR A 81 -6.46 15.15 3.39
N ARG A 82 -7.17 15.87 4.28
CA ARG A 82 -7.34 17.33 4.17
C ARG A 82 -6.13 18.11 4.67
N GLN A 83 -5.53 17.66 5.77
CA GLN A 83 -4.35 18.27 6.38
C GLN A 83 -3.54 17.22 7.14
N GLN A 84 -2.26 17.50 7.38
CA GLN A 84 -1.42 16.69 8.24
C GLN A 84 -1.75 16.98 9.71
N ILE A 85 -2.03 15.94 10.47
CA ILE A 85 -2.37 16.01 11.89
C ILE A 85 -1.57 14.91 12.58
N ALA A 86 -0.82 15.27 13.61
CA ALA A 86 -0.09 14.34 14.48
C ALA A 86 0.08 14.99 15.85
N GLU A 87 -0.60 14.51 16.87
CA GLU A 87 -0.43 14.90 18.28
C GLU A 87 0.84 14.29 18.89
N SER A 88 1.22 13.10 18.43
CA SER A 88 2.42 12.39 18.86
C SER A 88 3.25 11.89 17.67
N LEU A 89 4.56 11.78 17.88
CA LEU A 89 5.49 11.18 16.92
C LEU A 89 5.63 9.69 17.21
N ASN A 90 5.22 8.84 16.27
CA ASN A 90 5.43 7.40 16.40
C ASN A 90 6.86 7.04 15.97
N THR A 91 7.63 6.46 16.88
CA THR A 91 9.01 6.03 16.64
C THR A 91 9.24 4.57 16.97
N GLU A 92 8.17 3.84 17.31
CA GLU A 92 8.21 2.48 17.83
C GLU A 92 7.69 1.47 16.78
N GLY A 93 8.00 0.19 16.99
CA GLY A 93 7.65 -0.88 16.08
C GLY A 93 8.26 -0.68 14.69
N LEU A 94 7.44 -0.78 13.64
CA LEU A 94 7.93 -0.59 12.27
C LEU A 94 8.46 0.83 12.01
N TYR A 95 8.01 1.84 12.77
CA TYR A 95 8.56 3.19 12.70
C TYR A 95 9.97 3.32 13.31
N SER A 96 10.46 2.30 14.03
CA SER A 96 11.87 2.25 14.46
C SER A 96 12.80 1.76 13.35
N LEU A 97 12.27 1.00 12.38
CA LEU A 97 13.04 0.44 11.26
C LEU A 97 13.09 1.37 10.05
N VAL A 98 11.95 1.97 9.71
CA VAL A 98 11.81 2.91 8.58
C VAL A 98 10.84 4.02 8.94
N ARG A 99 11.01 5.22 8.38
CA ARG A 99 10.14 6.37 8.69
C ARG A 99 8.75 6.25 8.06
N HIS A 100 8.63 5.53 6.95
CA HIS A 100 7.39 5.43 6.16
C HIS A 100 6.91 3.99 5.90
N PRO A 101 6.69 3.16 6.93
CA PRO A 101 6.37 1.74 6.76
C PRO A 101 5.04 1.50 6.03
N LEU A 102 4.07 2.41 6.16
CA LEU A 102 2.81 2.34 5.40
C LEU A 102 3.00 2.53 3.90
N TYR A 103 3.98 3.36 3.50
CA TYR A 103 4.34 3.54 2.10
C TYR A 103 5.16 2.36 1.59
N VAL A 104 6.01 1.73 2.41
CA VAL A 104 6.66 0.46 2.05
C VAL A 104 5.61 -0.62 1.74
N GLY A 105 4.63 -0.79 2.63
CA GLY A 105 3.57 -1.76 2.40
C GLY A 105 2.67 -1.43 1.21
N ASN A 106 2.40 -0.15 0.94
CA ASN A 106 1.69 0.26 -0.28
C ASN A 106 2.47 -0.08 -1.55
N PHE A 107 3.77 0.21 -1.57
CA PHE A 107 4.63 -0.11 -2.70
C PHE A 107 4.58 -1.60 -3.02
N LEU A 108 4.73 -2.47 -2.01
CA LEU A 108 4.66 -3.92 -2.16
C LEU A 108 3.29 -4.41 -2.67
N ILE A 109 2.19 -3.83 -2.17
CA ILE A 109 0.85 -4.12 -2.68
C ILE A 109 0.77 -3.85 -4.18
N TRP A 110 1.15 -2.64 -4.60
CA TRP A 110 1.01 -2.23 -5.99
C TRP A 110 2.00 -2.93 -6.92
N ILE A 111 3.28 -3.04 -6.55
CA ILE A 111 4.27 -3.70 -7.41
C ILE A 111 3.92 -5.17 -7.65
N GLY A 112 3.30 -5.88 -6.68
CA GLY A 112 2.80 -7.24 -6.90
C GLY A 112 1.75 -7.29 -8.02
N ILE A 113 0.81 -6.34 -8.06
CA ILE A 113 -0.21 -6.23 -9.13
C ILE A 113 0.44 -5.91 -10.48
N PHE A 114 1.43 -4.99 -10.52
CA PHE A 114 2.13 -4.68 -11.77
C PHE A 114 2.99 -5.85 -12.25
N LEU A 115 3.69 -6.55 -11.36
CA LEU A 115 4.47 -7.75 -11.71
C LEU A 115 3.56 -8.87 -12.23
N TYR A 116 2.33 -8.98 -11.71
CA TYR A 116 1.37 -9.96 -12.19
C TYR A 116 1.08 -9.80 -13.68
N THR A 117 1.25 -8.61 -14.27
CA THR A 117 1.13 -8.37 -15.73
C THR A 117 2.14 -9.14 -16.57
N GLY A 118 3.28 -9.53 -15.98
CA GLY A 118 4.41 -10.13 -16.68
C GLY A 118 5.22 -9.14 -17.54
N ASN A 119 4.87 -7.84 -17.52
CA ASN A 119 5.49 -6.82 -18.36
C ASN A 119 6.46 -5.94 -17.53
N TRP A 120 7.76 -6.07 -17.80
CA TRP A 120 8.79 -5.32 -17.05
C TRP A 120 8.76 -3.82 -17.29
N ALA A 121 8.33 -3.37 -18.47
CA ALA A 121 8.29 -1.94 -18.80
C ALA A 121 7.27 -1.20 -17.92
N VAL A 122 6.08 -1.77 -17.72
CA VAL A 122 5.07 -1.17 -16.83
C VAL A 122 5.49 -1.24 -15.36
N CYS A 123 6.22 -2.29 -14.97
CA CYS A 123 6.80 -2.39 -13.62
C CYS A 123 7.82 -1.27 -13.37
N LEU A 124 8.75 -1.05 -14.30
CA LEU A 124 9.75 0.02 -14.21
C LEU A 124 9.08 1.40 -14.18
N MET A 125 8.10 1.63 -15.06
CA MET A 125 7.31 2.85 -15.09
C MET A 125 6.61 3.09 -13.74
N PHE A 126 6.01 2.05 -13.15
CA PHE A 126 5.41 2.14 -11.82
C PHE A 126 6.44 2.49 -10.75
N VAL A 127 7.61 1.84 -10.72
CA VAL A 127 8.67 2.15 -9.74
C VAL A 127 9.12 3.61 -9.85
N CYS A 128 9.38 4.10 -11.06
CA CYS A 128 9.76 5.49 -11.29
C CYS A 128 8.65 6.47 -10.86
N ALA A 129 7.40 6.22 -11.29
CA ALA A 129 6.26 7.06 -10.94
C ALA A 129 6.01 7.07 -9.43
N TYR A 130 6.11 5.90 -8.78
CA TYR A 130 5.97 5.76 -7.33
C TYR A 130 7.00 6.61 -6.60
N TRP A 131 8.28 6.54 -7.00
CA TRP A 131 9.33 7.33 -6.37
C TRP A 131 9.14 8.82 -6.55
N LEU A 132 8.90 9.29 -7.77
CA LEU A 132 8.66 10.71 -8.04
C LEU A 132 7.47 11.27 -7.24
N TYR A 133 6.43 10.45 -7.05
CA TYR A 133 5.22 10.86 -6.35
C TYR A 133 5.37 10.80 -4.83
N TYR A 134 5.77 9.65 -4.29
CA TYR A 134 5.84 9.44 -2.85
C TYR A 134 7.02 10.15 -2.20
N GLU A 135 8.14 10.36 -2.89
CA GLU A 135 9.26 11.16 -2.36
C GLU A 135 8.79 12.57 -1.97
N ARG A 136 8.02 13.21 -2.85
CA ARG A 136 7.47 14.55 -2.59
C ARG A 136 6.51 14.53 -1.40
N ILE A 137 5.63 13.53 -1.33
CA ILE A 137 4.71 13.37 -0.20
C ILE A 137 5.47 13.16 1.11
N MET A 138 6.46 12.28 1.11
CA MET A 138 7.31 12.02 2.28
C MET A 138 8.06 13.27 2.70
N ALA A 139 8.60 14.05 1.77
CA ALA A 139 9.26 15.32 2.07
C ALA A 139 8.33 16.34 2.74
N ALA A 140 7.07 16.42 2.27
CA ALA A 140 6.06 17.28 2.90
C ALA A 140 5.68 16.82 4.31
N GLU A 141 5.47 15.50 4.49
CA GLU A 141 5.17 14.91 5.81
C GLU A 141 6.31 15.08 6.80
N GLU A 142 7.54 14.82 6.36
CA GLU A 142 8.74 15.04 7.18
C GLU A 142 8.93 16.51 7.54
N SER A 143 8.67 17.45 6.61
CA SER A 143 8.74 18.88 6.92
C SER A 143 7.73 19.29 7.99
N PHE A 144 6.50 18.76 7.95
CA PHE A 144 5.50 19.00 8.97
C PHE A 144 5.90 18.43 10.33
N LEU A 145 6.36 17.17 10.36
CA LEU A 145 6.80 16.52 11.60
C LEU A 145 8.02 17.24 12.19
N ALA A 146 8.98 17.66 11.36
CA ALA A 146 10.15 18.42 11.78
C ALA A 146 9.76 19.76 12.42
N LYS A 147 8.81 20.49 11.83
CA LYS A 147 8.31 21.76 12.40
C LYS A 147 7.57 21.54 13.72
N LYS A 148 6.83 20.43 13.84
CA LYS A 148 6.00 20.16 15.01
C LYS A 148 6.77 19.60 16.21
N PHE A 149 7.70 18.68 15.97
CA PHE A 149 8.41 17.93 17.02
C PHE A 149 9.88 18.31 17.16
N GLY A 150 10.41 19.16 16.27
CA GLY A 150 11.72 19.81 16.40
C GLY A 150 12.86 18.81 16.66
N PRO A 151 13.64 18.97 17.75
CA PRO A 151 14.78 18.11 18.05
C PRO A 151 14.44 16.62 18.17
N VAL A 152 13.27 16.27 18.71
CA VAL A 152 12.85 14.87 18.90
C VAL A 152 12.71 14.16 17.55
N TRP A 153 12.09 14.84 16.57
CA TRP A 153 12.01 14.33 15.21
C TRP A 153 13.38 14.19 14.56
N LYS A 154 14.27 15.18 14.75
CA LYS A 154 15.62 15.17 14.15
C LYS A 154 16.43 13.96 14.64
N GLN A 155 16.47 13.72 15.95
CA GLN A 155 17.20 12.58 16.54
C GLN A 155 16.67 11.23 16.03
N TRP A 156 15.36 11.08 15.88
CA TRP A 156 14.77 9.89 15.31
C TRP A 156 15.05 9.76 13.80
N ALA A 157 14.94 10.86 13.05
CA ALA A 157 15.14 10.84 11.60
C ALA A 157 16.59 10.57 11.20
N GLU A 158 17.58 11.00 11.98
CA GLU A 158 19.00 10.74 11.72
C GLU A 158 19.37 9.26 11.83
N ARG A 159 18.70 8.51 12.72
CA ARG A 159 18.96 7.07 12.94
C ARG A 159 18.04 6.14 12.17
N THR A 160 16.93 6.65 11.63
CA THR A 160 15.91 5.84 10.96
C THR A 160 15.80 6.23 9.47
N PRO A 161 16.11 5.30 8.54
CA PRO A 161 16.03 5.57 7.11
C PRO A 161 14.58 5.73 6.63
N ALA A 162 14.38 6.39 5.49
CA ALA A 162 13.03 6.70 5.00
C ALA A 162 12.23 5.44 4.58
N PHE A 163 12.85 4.51 3.86
CA PHE A 163 12.13 3.45 3.13
C PHE A 163 12.77 2.06 3.20
N VAL A 164 14.10 1.97 3.12
CA VAL A 164 14.83 0.69 3.21
C VAL A 164 15.55 0.63 4.56
N PRO A 165 15.31 -0.40 5.39
CA PRO A 165 15.92 -0.49 6.71
C PRO A 165 17.43 -0.72 6.57
N GLN A 166 18.24 0.04 7.32
CA GLN A 166 19.69 -0.15 7.42
C GLN A 166 20.05 -1.10 8.57
N SER A 167 19.15 -1.26 9.56
CA SER A 167 19.30 -2.21 10.65
C SER A 167 17.91 -2.72 11.07
N LEU A 168 17.87 -3.93 11.65
CA LEU A 168 16.65 -4.53 12.20
C LEU A 168 16.48 -4.23 13.69
N ARG A 169 16.94 -3.06 14.15
CA ARG A 169 16.82 -2.63 15.55
C ARG A 169 15.38 -2.26 15.87
N TRP A 170 14.62 -3.28 16.27
CA TRP A 170 13.22 -3.15 16.67
C TRP A 170 13.10 -2.49 18.04
N THR A 171 12.29 -1.44 18.12
CA THR A 171 11.86 -0.85 19.40
C THR A 171 10.47 -1.36 19.74
N MET A 172 10.30 -1.98 20.91
CA MET A 172 9.01 -2.53 21.33
C MET A 172 7.93 -1.43 21.41
N PRO A 173 6.77 -1.62 20.74
CA PRO A 173 5.66 -0.69 20.86
C PRO A 173 5.10 -0.63 22.27
N SER A 174 4.80 0.59 22.73
CA SER A 174 4.09 0.89 23.97
C SER A 174 2.65 0.34 23.98
N MET A 175 2.02 0.28 22.81
CA MET A 175 0.69 -0.30 22.62
C MET A 175 0.78 -1.78 22.23
N SER A 176 -0.12 -2.62 22.74
CA SER A 176 -0.24 -4.02 22.31
C SER A 176 -0.71 -4.14 20.85
N PHE A 177 -0.54 -5.31 20.22
CA PHE A 177 -1.09 -5.52 18.88
C PHE A 177 -2.62 -5.60 18.91
N SER A 178 -3.31 -4.95 17.97
CA SER A 178 -4.76 -5.01 17.86
C SER A 178 -5.24 -5.40 16.46
N MET A 179 -5.64 -6.67 16.31
CA MET A 179 -6.23 -7.17 15.06
C MET A 179 -7.52 -6.42 14.67
N ARG A 180 -8.33 -6.01 15.66
CA ARG A 180 -9.55 -5.22 15.42
C ARG A 180 -9.25 -3.89 14.72
N THR A 181 -8.17 -3.21 15.14
CA THR A 181 -7.71 -1.95 14.52
C THR A 181 -7.25 -2.18 13.08
N VAL A 182 -6.56 -3.29 12.82
CA VAL A 182 -6.14 -3.68 11.46
C VAL A 182 -7.36 -3.89 10.57
N LEU A 183 -8.30 -4.74 10.98
CA LEU A 183 -9.52 -5.02 10.22
C LEU A 183 -10.35 -3.76 9.96
N ARG A 184 -10.45 -2.86 10.95
CA ARG A 184 -11.14 -1.56 10.84
C ARG A 184 -10.52 -0.63 9.80
N ARG A 185 -9.20 -0.74 9.54
CA ARG A 185 -8.47 0.23 8.72
C ARG A 185 -8.04 -0.32 7.35
N GLU A 186 -7.85 -1.63 7.23
CA GLU A 186 -7.26 -2.25 6.04
C GLU A 186 -8.25 -3.02 5.14
N TYR A 187 -9.55 -3.03 5.46
CA TYR A 187 -10.56 -3.66 4.59
C TYR A 187 -10.57 -3.10 3.14
N CYS A 188 -10.23 -1.82 2.94
CA CYS A 188 -10.07 -1.27 1.59
C CYS A 188 -8.82 -1.80 0.87
N ALA A 189 -7.73 -2.09 1.58
CA ALA A 189 -6.50 -2.63 1.00
C ALA A 189 -6.71 -4.08 0.57
N VAL A 190 -7.42 -4.88 1.39
CA VAL A 190 -7.84 -6.25 1.04
C VAL A 190 -8.66 -6.26 -0.25
N LEU A 191 -9.67 -5.38 -0.34
CA LEU A 191 -10.45 -5.23 -1.57
C LEU A 191 -9.58 -4.80 -2.77
N GLY A 192 -8.67 -3.86 -2.55
CA GLY A 192 -7.78 -3.35 -3.60
C GLY A 192 -6.88 -4.43 -4.20
N ILE A 193 -6.35 -5.35 -3.37
CA ILE A 193 -5.57 -6.50 -3.84
C ILE A 193 -6.46 -7.43 -4.67
N GLY A 194 -7.60 -7.87 -4.13
CA GLY A 194 -8.49 -8.78 -4.85
C GLY A 194 -8.98 -8.21 -6.17
N PHE A 195 -9.41 -6.94 -6.16
CA PHE A 195 -9.81 -6.23 -7.36
C PHE A 195 -8.67 -6.08 -8.37
N GLY A 196 -7.47 -5.69 -7.92
CA GLY A 196 -6.32 -5.49 -8.80
C GLY A 196 -5.92 -6.75 -9.56
N PHE A 197 -5.80 -7.88 -8.86
CA PHE A 197 -5.48 -9.17 -9.49
C PHE A 197 -6.59 -9.63 -10.43
N ALA A 198 -7.86 -9.55 -10.00
CA ALA A 198 -8.98 -9.95 -10.85
C ALA A 198 -9.15 -9.06 -12.07
N ALA A 199 -8.97 -7.75 -11.94
CA ALA A 199 -9.02 -6.81 -13.07
C ALA A 199 -7.93 -7.14 -14.09
N VAL A 200 -6.69 -7.38 -13.63
CA VAL A 200 -5.59 -7.79 -14.52
C VAL A 200 -5.90 -9.11 -15.21
N SER A 201 -6.42 -10.10 -14.47
CA SER A 201 -6.81 -11.41 -15.03
C SER A 201 -7.92 -11.29 -16.08
N ILE A 202 -9.03 -10.63 -15.76
CA ILE A 202 -10.18 -10.44 -16.66
C ILE A 202 -9.76 -9.68 -17.92
N VAL A 203 -9.08 -8.54 -17.77
CA VAL A 203 -8.65 -7.73 -18.92
C VAL A 203 -7.70 -8.53 -19.81
N ARG A 204 -6.79 -9.32 -19.21
CA ARG A 204 -5.89 -10.18 -19.97
C ARG A 204 -6.65 -11.22 -20.78
N HIS A 205 -7.51 -12.02 -20.15
CA HIS A 205 -8.28 -13.06 -20.84
C HIS A 205 -9.23 -12.48 -21.90
N ALA A 206 -9.75 -11.27 -21.67
CA ALA A 206 -10.54 -10.56 -22.66
C ALA A 206 -9.72 -10.18 -23.90
N LEU A 207 -8.46 -9.77 -23.72
CA LEU A 207 -7.57 -9.35 -24.80
C LEU A 207 -6.91 -10.54 -25.53
N THR A 208 -6.59 -11.64 -24.83
CA THR A 208 -5.92 -12.80 -25.44
C THR A 208 -6.89 -13.83 -26.03
N ASP A 209 -7.94 -14.18 -25.29
CA ASP A 209 -8.81 -15.32 -25.62
C ASP A 209 -10.20 -14.87 -26.10
N GLY A 210 -10.49 -13.57 -26.05
CA GLY A 210 -11.82 -13.01 -26.28
C GLY A 210 -12.86 -13.42 -25.22
N ARG A 211 -12.41 -13.99 -24.09
CA ARG A 211 -13.28 -14.49 -23.01
C ARG A 211 -13.24 -13.54 -21.83
N LEU A 212 -14.40 -13.18 -21.31
CA LEU A 212 -14.54 -12.41 -20.06
C LEU A 212 -14.42 -13.27 -18.80
N LEU A 213 -14.02 -14.54 -18.93
CA LEU A 213 -13.92 -15.46 -17.81
C LEU A 213 -12.55 -15.28 -17.14
N ALA A 214 -12.58 -14.85 -15.87
CA ALA A 214 -11.38 -14.83 -15.04
C ALA A 214 -10.93 -16.26 -14.73
N ASP A 215 -9.63 -16.44 -14.48
CA ASP A 215 -9.12 -17.71 -13.98
C ASP A 215 -9.82 -18.15 -12.68
N ARG A 216 -9.75 -19.44 -12.34
CA ARG A 216 -10.43 -20.01 -11.15
C ARG A 216 -10.03 -19.29 -9.85
N VAL A 217 -8.78 -18.86 -9.73
CA VAL A 217 -8.28 -18.16 -8.54
C VAL A 217 -8.93 -16.78 -8.45
N SER A 218 -8.97 -16.03 -9.55
CA SER A 218 -9.66 -14.74 -9.62
C SER A 218 -11.16 -14.86 -9.34
N CYS A 219 -11.82 -15.91 -9.84
CA CYS A 219 -13.23 -16.19 -9.57
C CYS A 219 -13.54 -16.52 -8.09
N ILE A 220 -12.55 -16.94 -7.29
CA ILE A 220 -12.72 -17.24 -5.86
C ILE A 220 -12.25 -16.06 -4.99
N VAL A 221 -11.03 -15.58 -5.24
CA VAL A 221 -10.36 -14.54 -4.45
C VAL A 221 -11.11 -13.22 -4.54
N PHE A 222 -11.59 -12.83 -5.72
CA PHE A 222 -12.29 -11.56 -5.86
C PHE A 222 -13.61 -11.52 -5.09
N PRO A 223 -14.56 -12.47 -5.29
CA PRO A 223 -15.77 -12.51 -4.47
C PRO A 223 -15.49 -12.62 -2.97
N ALA A 224 -14.48 -13.39 -2.56
CA ALA A 224 -14.08 -13.47 -1.15
C ALA A 224 -13.63 -12.11 -0.61
N THR A 225 -12.79 -11.36 -1.34
CA THR A 225 -12.35 -10.02 -0.91
C THR A 225 -13.48 -8.99 -0.91
N VAL A 226 -14.45 -9.10 -1.82
CA VAL A 226 -15.68 -8.30 -1.85
C VAL A 226 -16.56 -8.60 -0.64
N ALA A 227 -16.77 -9.89 -0.32
CA ALA A 227 -17.51 -10.29 0.86
C ALA A 227 -16.86 -9.76 2.15
N VAL A 228 -15.54 -9.95 2.30
CA VAL A 228 -14.77 -9.41 3.43
C VAL A 228 -14.91 -7.89 3.52
N PHE A 229 -14.86 -7.18 2.39
CA PHE A 229 -15.05 -5.73 2.37
C PHE A 229 -16.42 -5.32 2.89
N PHE A 230 -17.50 -5.92 2.40
CA PHE A 230 -18.86 -5.58 2.83
C PHE A 230 -19.09 -5.93 4.30
N ILE A 231 -18.61 -7.09 4.75
CA ILE A 231 -18.68 -7.49 6.17
C ILE A 231 -17.95 -6.48 7.05
N LEU A 232 -16.67 -6.19 6.77
CA LEU A 232 -15.88 -5.27 7.59
C LEU A 232 -16.39 -3.83 7.51
N ARG A 233 -16.88 -3.39 6.35
CA ARG A 233 -17.51 -2.08 6.18
C ARG A 233 -18.82 -1.98 6.98
N PHE A 234 -19.63 -3.03 6.96
CA PHE A 234 -20.86 -3.10 7.77
C PHE A 234 -20.52 -3.03 9.26
N LEU A 235 -19.61 -3.89 9.74
CA LEU A 235 -19.17 -3.90 11.14
C LEU A 235 -18.63 -2.54 11.57
N LYS A 236 -17.80 -1.89 10.74
CA LYS A 236 -17.25 -0.57 11.02
C LYS A 236 -18.33 0.53 11.11
N LYS A 237 -19.35 0.49 10.25
CA LYS A 237 -20.35 1.57 10.13
C LYS A 237 -21.53 1.40 11.09
N HIS A 238 -21.89 0.16 11.42
CA HIS A 238 -23.11 -0.18 12.14
C HIS A 238 -22.89 -0.84 13.50
N THR A 239 -21.65 -1.12 13.90
CA THR A 239 -21.36 -1.76 15.20
C THR A 239 -20.14 -1.14 15.88
N ASN A 240 -19.97 -1.45 17.18
CA ASN A 240 -18.78 -1.07 17.95
C ASN A 240 -17.75 -2.21 18.07
N CYS A 241 -17.94 -3.35 17.39
CA CYS A 241 -17.11 -4.54 17.61
C CYS A 241 -15.63 -4.34 17.23
N LEU A 242 -15.36 -3.44 16.29
CA LEU A 242 -14.01 -3.09 15.83
C LEU A 242 -13.43 -1.85 16.55
N ASN A 243 -14.16 -1.23 17.49
CA ASN A 243 -13.65 -0.10 18.26
C ASN A 243 -12.69 -0.60 19.34
N VAL A 244 -11.58 0.12 19.53
CA VAL A 244 -10.59 -0.18 20.56
C VAL A 244 -10.22 1.14 21.23
N ALA A 245 -10.35 1.20 22.56
CA ALA A 245 -10.01 2.41 23.33
C ALA A 245 -8.54 2.81 23.12
N GLY A 246 -8.29 4.12 23.04
CA GLY A 246 -6.95 4.67 22.81
C GLY A 246 -6.40 4.47 21.40
N ARG A 247 -7.26 4.13 20.42
CA ARG A 247 -6.88 3.94 19.01
C ARG A 247 -7.86 4.62 18.06
N CYS A 248 -7.35 5.01 16.89
CA CYS A 248 -8.14 5.57 15.78
C CYS A 248 -8.84 4.48 14.93
#